data_AF-A0A315XPW5-F1
#
_entry.id   AF-A0A315XPW5-F1
#
_cell.length_a   1.000
_cell.length_b   1.000
_cell.length_c   1.000
_cell.angle_alpha   90.00
_cell.angle_beta   90.00
_cell.angle_gamma   90.00
#
_symmetry.space_group_name_H-M   'P 1'
#
loop_
_entity.id
_entity.type
_entity.pdbx_description
1 polymer ?
#
loop_
_entity_poly.entity_id
_entity_poly.type
_entity_poly.pdbx_seq_one_letter_code
_entity_poly.pdbx_strand_id
1 'polypeptide(L)'
;MAHPHKDAIAKMPASALIGVIEESKMTYVRENLSIFLHESQIKLLKQVKKHEKPHHKKIRIKQFEKAKKDDLFNLHLGLYLKKYEKLAKLGLVEVDKQPNNGLEYDCTLTSEGIKILDEISDLERKWEDIVGISDSDAEVLKEIALNSFEISYRHKKKKGFIF
;
A
#
# COMPACT_ATOMS: atom_id res chain seq x y z
N MET A 1 15.35 -9.08 -34.82
CA MET A 1 16.04 -7.89 -34.25
C MET A 1 15.76 -7.87 -32.76
N ALA A 2 16.77 -7.77 -31.91
CA ALA A 2 16.56 -7.61 -30.48
C ALA A 2 15.80 -6.30 -30.23
N HIS A 3 14.69 -6.36 -29.51
CA HIS A 3 13.87 -5.18 -29.23
C HIS A 3 14.70 -4.20 -28.37
N PRO A 4 14.85 -2.92 -28.74
CA PRO A 4 15.76 -1.97 -28.08
C PRO A 4 15.60 -1.90 -26.54
N HIS A 5 14.38 -2.14 -26.07
CA HIS A 5 14.05 -2.14 -24.65
C HIS A 5 14.63 -3.35 -23.89
N LYS A 6 14.84 -4.51 -24.54
CA LYS A 6 15.45 -5.68 -23.88
C LYS A 6 16.90 -5.42 -23.50
N ASP A 7 17.66 -4.81 -24.40
CA ASP A 7 19.07 -4.47 -24.16
C ASP A 7 19.22 -3.36 -23.11
N ALA A 8 18.25 -2.44 -23.05
CA ALA A 8 18.21 -1.42 -22.01
C ALA A 8 17.94 -2.05 -20.63
N ILE A 9 16.95 -2.94 -20.52
CA ILE A 9 16.60 -3.64 -19.27
C ILE A 9 17.77 -4.49 -18.77
N ALA A 10 18.46 -5.21 -19.66
CA ALA A 10 19.58 -6.06 -19.30
C ALA A 10 20.76 -5.31 -18.63
N LYS A 11 20.85 -3.99 -18.82
CA LYS A 11 21.89 -3.13 -18.25
C LYS A 11 21.42 -2.34 -17.02
N MET A 12 20.16 -2.48 -16.61
CA MET A 12 19.59 -1.72 -15.49
C MET A 12 20.10 -2.23 -14.14
N PRO A 13 20.30 -1.34 -13.16
CA PRO A 13 20.52 -1.75 -11.78
C PRO A 13 19.23 -2.33 -11.18
N ALA A 14 19.38 -3.17 -10.15
CA ALA A 14 18.26 -3.83 -9.47
C ALA A 14 17.15 -2.85 -9.02
N SER A 15 17.50 -1.65 -8.56
CA SER A 15 16.52 -0.63 -8.15
C SER A 15 15.60 -0.18 -9.28
N ALA A 16 16.11 -0.07 -10.51
CA ALA A 16 15.31 0.27 -11.67
C ALA A 16 14.46 -0.92 -12.13
N LEU A 17 15.00 -2.15 -12.06
CA LEU A 17 14.26 -3.37 -12.36
C LEU A 17 13.03 -3.54 -11.45
N ILE A 18 13.18 -3.26 -10.14
CA ILE A 18 12.05 -3.26 -9.20
C ILE A 18 10.96 -2.30 -9.66
N GLY A 19 11.33 -1.09 -10.10
CA GLY A 19 10.36 -0.11 -10.61
C GLY A 19 9.57 -0.61 -11.82
N VAL A 20 10.24 -1.22 -12.80
CA VAL A 20 9.59 -1.82 -13.99
C VAL A 20 8.60 -2.92 -13.59
N ILE A 21 9.00 -3.77 -12.65
CA ILE A 21 8.17 -4.87 -12.15
C ILE A 21 6.94 -4.33 -11.41
N GLU A 22 7.12 -3.36 -10.51
CA GLU A 22 6.03 -2.72 -9.76
C GLU A 22 5.03 -2.02 -10.69
N GLU A 23 5.52 -1.31 -11.71
CA GLU A 23 4.70 -0.63 -12.71
C GLU A 23 3.90 -1.62 -13.56
N SER A 24 4.52 -2.70 -14.02
CA SER A 24 3.85 -3.77 -14.77
C SER A 24 2.71 -4.38 -13.96
N LYS A 25 2.97 -4.75 -12.71
CA LYS A 25 1.96 -5.33 -11.81
C LYS A 25 0.80 -4.37 -11.58
N MET A 26 1.09 -3.11 -11.26
CA MET A 26 0.06 -2.11 -10.99
C MET A 26 -0.79 -1.81 -12.23
N THR A 27 -0.17 -1.77 -13.41
CA THR A 27 -0.87 -1.57 -14.68
C THR A 27 -1.83 -2.72 -14.94
N TYR A 28 -1.35 -3.97 -14.83
CA TYR A 28 -2.19 -5.15 -14.99
C TYR A 28 -3.38 -5.16 -14.04
N VAL A 29 -3.16 -4.90 -12.74
CA VAL A 29 -4.25 -4.82 -11.76
C VAL A 29 -5.28 -3.76 -12.16
N ARG A 30 -4.84 -2.56 -12.55
CA ARG A 30 -5.75 -1.46 -12.90
C ARG A 30 -6.57 -1.70 -14.17
N GLU A 31 -6.00 -2.38 -15.15
CA GLU A 31 -6.68 -2.69 -16.41
C GLU A 31 -7.72 -3.82 -16.26
N ASN A 32 -7.54 -4.69 -15.26
CA ASN A 32 -8.35 -5.90 -15.09
C ASN A 32 -9.26 -5.87 -13.85
N LEU A 33 -9.22 -4.80 -13.06
CA LEU A 33 -10.11 -4.64 -11.91
C LEU A 33 -11.54 -4.33 -12.36
N SER A 34 -12.52 -4.93 -11.70
CA SER A 34 -13.96 -4.75 -11.97
C SER A 34 -14.44 -3.30 -11.85
N ILE A 35 -13.69 -2.46 -11.14
CA ILE A 35 -13.95 -1.03 -10.98
C ILE A 35 -12.72 -0.20 -11.34
N PHE A 36 -12.96 1.03 -11.80
CA PHE A 36 -11.87 1.96 -12.05
C PHE A 36 -11.33 2.53 -10.73
N LEU A 37 -10.07 2.21 -10.41
CA LEU A 37 -9.30 2.83 -9.34
C LEU A 37 -7.97 3.37 -9.86
N HIS A 38 -7.62 4.58 -9.42
CA HIS A 38 -6.26 5.07 -9.56
C HIS A 38 -5.30 4.27 -8.66
N GLU A 39 -4.04 4.18 -9.06
CA GLU A 39 -3.00 3.52 -8.25
C GLU A 39 -2.95 4.02 -6.80
N SER A 40 -3.10 5.33 -6.59
CA SER A 40 -3.12 5.92 -5.25
C SER A 40 -4.31 5.44 -4.41
N GLN A 41 -5.45 5.14 -5.04
CA GLN A 41 -6.63 4.58 -4.37
C GLN A 41 -6.42 3.11 -4.01
N ILE A 42 -5.83 2.31 -4.91
CA ILE A 42 -5.45 0.92 -4.63
C ILE A 42 -4.48 0.86 -3.45
N LYS A 43 -3.42 1.68 -3.48
CA LYS A 43 -2.44 1.78 -2.39
C LYS A 43 -3.11 2.19 -1.07
N LEU A 44 -4.04 3.15 -1.11
CA LEU A 44 -4.76 3.61 0.07
C LEU A 44 -5.70 2.52 0.63
N LEU A 45 -6.41 1.78 -0.21
CA LEU A 45 -7.30 0.70 0.21
C LEU A 45 -6.50 -0.41 0.93
N LYS A 46 -5.34 -0.80 0.38
CA LYS A 46 -4.41 -1.74 1.06
C LYS A 46 -3.92 -1.20 2.41
N GLN A 47 -3.73 0.11 2.54
CA GLN A 47 -3.36 0.74 3.81
C GLN A 47 -4.49 0.71 4.84
N VAL A 48 -5.76 0.87 4.44
CA VAL A 48 -6.91 0.72 5.36
C VAL A 48 -6.90 -0.68 5.98
N LYS A 49 -6.80 -1.75 5.16
CA LYS A 49 -6.70 -3.15 5.64
C LYS A 49 -5.59 -3.32 6.69
N LYS A 50 -4.45 -2.65 6.47
CA LYS A 50 -3.33 -2.68 7.42
C LYS A 50 -3.67 -1.92 8.70
N HIS A 51 -4.26 -0.74 8.61
CA HIS A 51 -4.54 0.12 9.75
C HIS A 51 -5.65 -0.40 10.67
N GLU A 52 -6.53 -1.27 10.17
CA GLU A 52 -7.54 -1.97 10.98
C GLU A 52 -6.92 -2.96 11.97
N LYS A 53 -5.71 -3.47 11.71
CA LYS A 53 -5.06 -4.42 12.62
C LYS A 53 -4.83 -3.77 13.99
N PRO A 54 -5.15 -4.46 15.11
CA PRO A 54 -5.11 -3.86 16.45
C PRO A 54 -3.77 -3.20 16.83
N HIS A 55 -2.65 -3.84 16.51
CA HIS A 55 -1.31 -3.30 16.80
C HIS A 55 -1.01 -2.03 15.96
N HIS A 56 -1.44 -1.98 14.70
CA HIS A 56 -1.29 -0.78 13.86
C HIS A 56 -2.17 0.37 14.34
N LYS A 57 -3.42 0.09 14.75
CA LYS A 57 -4.31 1.08 15.35
C LYS A 57 -3.73 1.68 16.64
N LYS A 58 -3.21 0.84 17.54
CA LYS A 58 -2.53 1.27 18.77
C LYS A 58 -1.32 2.18 18.48
N ILE A 59 -0.51 1.85 17.47
CA ILE A 59 0.62 2.69 17.06
C ILE A 59 0.12 4.04 16.53
N ARG A 60 -0.91 4.06 15.66
CA ARG A 60 -1.48 5.30 15.12
C ARG A 60 -1.95 6.25 16.22
N ILE A 61 -2.70 5.73 17.21
CA ILE A 61 -3.18 6.51 18.36
C ILE A 61 -2.01 7.13 19.12
N LYS A 62 -1.02 6.32 19.51
CA LYS A 62 0.18 6.81 20.22
C LYS A 62 0.98 7.86 19.45
N GLN A 63 1.07 7.73 18.12
CA GLN A 63 1.77 8.69 17.28
C GLN A 63 0.97 10.00 17.15
N PHE A 64 -0.35 9.89 17.05
CA PHE A 64 -1.25 11.05 17.03
C PHE A 64 -1.21 11.83 18.35
N GLU A 65 -1.22 11.16 19.50
CA GLU A 65 -1.09 11.78 20.82
C GLU A 65 0.20 12.62 20.98
N LYS A 66 1.30 12.19 20.32
CA LYS A 66 2.60 12.88 20.35
C LYS A 66 2.74 13.97 19.30
N ALA A 67 1.81 14.05 18.34
CA ALA A 67 1.93 14.98 17.22
C ALA A 67 1.65 16.43 17.66
N LYS A 68 2.45 17.37 17.16
CA LYS A 68 2.15 18.80 17.28
C LYS A 68 0.99 19.13 16.33
N LYS A 69 -0.13 19.62 16.89
CA LYS A 69 -1.37 19.92 16.16
C LYS A 69 -1.40 21.38 15.69
N ASP A 70 -0.41 21.77 14.90
CA ASP A 70 -0.34 23.11 14.30
C ASP A 70 -1.18 23.23 13.02
N ASP A 71 -1.21 24.41 12.41
CA ASP A 71 -2.00 24.66 11.20
C ASP A 71 -1.58 23.78 10.02
N LEU A 72 -0.28 23.47 9.91
CA LEU A 72 0.25 22.60 8.88
C LEU A 72 -0.24 21.16 9.08
N PHE A 73 -0.25 20.68 10.32
CA PHE A 73 -0.87 19.41 10.67
C PHE A 73 -2.34 19.35 10.25
N ASN A 74 -3.13 20.37 10.58
CA ASN A 74 -4.56 20.44 10.26
C ASN A 74 -4.82 20.49 8.74
N LEU A 75 -4.00 21.24 7.99
CA LEU A 75 -4.05 21.27 6.53
C LEU A 75 -3.82 19.87 5.94
N HIS A 76 -2.75 19.20 6.37
CA HIS A 76 -2.45 17.85 5.87
C HIS A 76 -3.51 16.84 6.29
N LEU A 77 -4.03 16.91 7.51
CA LEU A 77 -5.13 16.08 7.99
C LEU A 77 -6.35 16.16 7.05
N GLY A 78 -6.77 17.37 6.69
CA GLY A 78 -7.87 17.58 5.75
C GLY A 78 -7.59 17.01 4.36
N LEU A 79 -6.37 17.17 3.84
CA LEU A 79 -5.97 16.58 2.56
C LEU A 79 -5.96 15.05 2.59
N TYR A 80 -5.53 14.44 3.70
CA TYR A 80 -5.58 13.00 3.90
C TYR A 80 -7.02 12.49 3.97
N LEU A 81 -7.88 13.17 4.75
CA LEU A 81 -9.29 12.80 4.89
C LEU A 81 -10.02 12.80 3.54
N LYS A 82 -9.78 13.81 2.70
CA LYS A 82 -10.33 13.89 1.34
C LYS A 82 -10.00 12.67 0.48
N LYS A 83 -8.86 12.00 0.69
CA LYS A 83 -8.51 10.77 -0.04
C LYS A 83 -9.36 9.59 0.40
N TYR A 84 -9.62 9.45 1.71
CA TYR A 84 -10.50 8.40 2.23
C TYR A 84 -11.96 8.65 1.86
N GLU A 85 -12.42 9.90 1.88
CA GLU A 85 -13.77 10.27 1.42
C GLU A 85 -14.01 9.88 -0.05
N LYS A 86 -12.99 9.91 -0.91
CA LYS A 86 -13.11 9.41 -2.29
C LYS A 86 -13.35 7.89 -2.34
N LEU A 87 -12.70 7.12 -1.48
CA LEU A 87 -12.96 5.67 -1.36
C LEU A 87 -14.35 5.40 -0.74
N ALA A 88 -14.77 6.22 0.22
CA ALA A 88 -16.08 6.12 0.84
C ALA A 88 -17.22 6.40 -0.15
N LYS A 89 -17.04 7.37 -1.06
CA LYS A 89 -17.99 7.62 -2.15
C LYS A 89 -18.15 6.44 -3.11
N LEU A 90 -17.12 5.59 -3.23
CA LEU A 90 -17.16 4.34 -4.00
C LEU A 90 -17.71 3.17 -3.17
N GLY A 91 -18.11 3.40 -1.92
CA GLY A 91 -18.63 2.37 -1.02
C GLY A 91 -17.56 1.39 -0.53
N LEU A 92 -16.26 1.69 -0.67
CA LEU A 92 -15.16 0.77 -0.34
C LEU A 92 -14.67 0.90 1.12
N VAL A 93 -14.89 2.06 1.73
CA VAL A 93 -14.39 2.41 3.06
C VAL A 93 -15.45 3.20 3.80
N GLU A 94 -15.60 2.95 5.09
CA GLU A 94 -16.33 3.83 6.00
C GLU A 94 -15.35 4.76 6.72
N VAL A 95 -15.73 6.04 6.86
CA VAL A 95 -14.91 7.06 7.53
C VAL A 95 -15.69 7.56 8.74
N ASP A 96 -15.21 7.17 9.92
CA ASP A 96 -15.68 7.71 11.18
C ASP A 96 -14.88 8.98 11.49
N LYS A 97 -15.57 10.13 11.52
CA LYS A 97 -14.95 11.45 11.81
C LYS A 97 -14.94 11.79 13.30
N GLN A 98 -15.53 10.95 14.15
CA GLN A 98 -15.54 11.13 15.60
C GLN A 98 -15.36 9.78 16.31
N PRO A 99 -14.28 9.04 16.01
CA PRO A 99 -14.11 7.72 16.56
C PRO A 99 -13.82 7.78 18.07
N ASN A 100 -14.43 6.87 18.82
CA ASN A 100 -14.17 6.72 20.26
C ASN A 100 -12.86 5.98 20.53
N ASN A 101 -11.75 6.47 19.96
CA ASN A 101 -10.42 5.87 20.07
C ASN A 101 -9.27 6.90 20.20
N GLY A 102 -9.61 8.19 20.26
CA GLY A 102 -8.66 9.30 20.41
C GLY A 102 -8.06 9.84 19.11
N LEU A 103 -8.46 9.33 17.95
CA LEU A 103 -8.09 9.88 16.63
C LEU A 103 -9.14 10.91 16.17
N GLU A 104 -8.73 11.84 15.31
CA GLU A 104 -9.65 12.76 14.61
C GLU A 104 -10.52 12.05 13.57
N TYR A 105 -10.06 10.88 13.09
CA TYR A 105 -10.82 10.02 12.22
C TYR A 105 -10.28 8.59 12.25
N ASP A 106 -11.13 7.64 11.95
CA ASP A 106 -10.75 6.27 11.66
C ASP A 106 -11.44 5.75 10.40
N CYS A 107 -10.81 4.78 9.76
CA CYS A 107 -11.31 4.22 8.51
C CYS A 107 -11.39 2.71 8.63
N THR A 108 -12.49 2.15 8.15
CA THR A 108 -12.72 0.70 8.08
C THR A 108 -13.11 0.28 6.67
N LEU A 109 -12.78 -0.93 6.28
CA LEU A 109 -13.23 -1.52 5.01
C LEU A 109 -14.71 -1.88 5.12
N THR A 110 -15.47 -1.59 4.07
CA THR A 110 -16.81 -2.16 3.88
C THR A 110 -16.68 -3.59 3.35
N SER A 111 -17.80 -4.33 3.33
CA SER A 111 -17.83 -5.63 2.65
C SER A 111 -17.41 -5.54 1.18
N GLU A 112 -17.74 -4.44 0.49
CA GLU A 112 -17.34 -4.22 -0.90
C GLU A 112 -15.83 -3.91 -1.01
N GLY A 113 -15.29 -3.10 -0.09
CA GLY A 113 -13.85 -2.85 -0.01
C GLY A 113 -13.03 -4.12 0.21
N ILE A 114 -13.53 -5.07 1.01
CA ILE A 114 -12.91 -6.38 1.21
C ILE A 114 -12.90 -7.18 -0.10
N LYS A 115 -14.04 -7.26 -0.81
CA LYS A 115 -14.11 -7.98 -2.09
C LYS A 115 -13.14 -7.41 -3.12
N ILE A 116 -13.06 -6.09 -3.26
CA ILE A 116 -12.12 -5.44 -4.17
C ILE A 116 -10.67 -5.74 -3.79
N LEU A 117 -10.34 -5.84 -2.50
CA LEU A 117 -8.99 -6.22 -2.05
C LEU A 117 -8.65 -7.68 -2.37
N ASP A 118 -9.63 -8.57 -2.28
CA ASP A 118 -9.46 -9.97 -2.65
C ASP A 118 -9.29 -10.10 -4.16
N GLU A 119 -10.09 -9.38 -4.96
CA GLU A 119 -9.93 -9.28 -6.41
C GLU A 119 -8.54 -8.74 -6.80
N ILE A 120 -8.06 -7.68 -6.14
CA ILE A 120 -6.69 -7.17 -6.36
C ILE A 120 -5.65 -8.26 -6.09
N SER A 121 -5.83 -9.03 -5.02
CA SER A 121 -4.88 -10.09 -4.64
C SER A 121 -4.89 -11.23 -5.66
N ASP A 122 -6.06 -11.59 -6.19
CA ASP A 122 -6.22 -12.57 -7.26
C ASP A 122 -5.58 -12.09 -8.58
N LEU A 123 -5.74 -10.81 -8.92
CA LEU A 123 -5.10 -10.19 -10.08
C LEU A 123 -3.58 -10.13 -9.94
N GLU A 124 -3.05 -9.85 -8.74
CA GLU A 124 -1.60 -9.89 -8.48
C GLU A 124 -1.04 -11.30 -8.68
N ARG A 125 -1.74 -12.35 -8.22
CA ARG A 125 -1.33 -13.76 -8.48
C ARG A 125 -1.39 -14.12 -9.96
N LYS A 126 -2.44 -13.73 -10.67
CA LYS A 126 -2.53 -13.94 -12.13
C LYS A 126 -1.40 -13.22 -12.89
N TRP A 127 -1.01 -12.03 -12.42
CA TRP A 127 0.13 -11.32 -13.00
C TRP A 127 1.43 -12.10 -12.77
N GLU A 128 1.65 -12.66 -11.57
CA GLU A 128 2.82 -13.52 -11.25
C GLU A 128 2.90 -14.71 -12.23
N ASP A 129 1.77 -15.35 -12.53
CA ASP A 129 1.68 -16.45 -13.51
C ASP A 129 2.05 -15.99 -14.93
N ILE A 130 1.56 -14.81 -15.36
CA ILE A 130 1.81 -14.26 -16.71
C ILE A 130 3.29 -13.91 -16.91
N VAL A 131 3.93 -13.32 -15.89
CA VAL A 131 5.35 -12.95 -15.98
C VAL A 131 6.28 -14.14 -15.69
N GLY A 132 5.72 -15.28 -15.29
CA GLY A 132 6.45 -16.52 -15.08
C GLY A 132 7.30 -16.56 -13.81
N ILE A 133 6.83 -15.95 -12.72
CA ILE A 133 7.51 -16.05 -11.41
C ILE A 133 7.34 -17.49 -10.90
N SER A 134 8.45 -18.22 -10.83
CA SER A 134 8.48 -19.57 -10.28
C SER A 134 8.59 -19.56 -8.74
N ASP A 135 8.38 -20.73 -8.12
CA ASP A 135 8.62 -20.90 -6.68
C ASP A 135 10.07 -20.55 -6.30
N SER A 136 11.05 -20.88 -7.14
CA SER A 136 12.45 -20.51 -6.91
C SER A 136 12.67 -19.00 -6.96
N ASP A 137 12.03 -18.29 -7.88
CA ASP A 137 12.12 -16.83 -7.96
C ASP A 137 11.47 -16.20 -6.72
N ALA A 138 10.33 -16.73 -6.28
CA ALA A 138 9.63 -16.29 -5.09
C ALA A 138 10.49 -16.44 -3.82
N GLU A 139 11.24 -17.55 -3.67
CA GLU A 139 12.16 -17.72 -2.54
C GLU A 139 13.31 -16.70 -2.56
N VAL A 140 13.92 -16.45 -3.73
CA VAL A 140 14.96 -15.41 -3.88
C VAL A 140 14.39 -14.03 -3.51
N LEU A 141 13.18 -13.70 -3.97
CA LEU A 141 12.51 -12.45 -3.66
C LEU A 141 12.18 -12.33 -2.17
N LYS A 142 11.77 -13.41 -1.50
CA LYS A 142 11.54 -13.44 -0.04
C LYS A 142 12.82 -13.12 0.72
N GLU A 143 13.95 -13.71 0.34
CA GLU A 143 15.24 -13.41 0.97
C GLU A 143 15.64 -11.94 0.81
N ILE A 144 15.54 -11.41 -0.42
CA ILE A 144 15.82 -9.99 -0.71
C ILE A 144 14.87 -9.08 0.10
N ALA A 145 13.59 -9.43 0.19
CA ALA A 145 12.60 -8.67 0.94
C ALA A 145 12.89 -8.66 2.44
N LEU A 146 13.31 -9.80 3.04
CA LEU A 146 13.70 -9.89 4.44
C LEU A 146 14.93 -9.03 4.74
N ASN A 147 15.96 -9.12 3.90
CA ASN A 147 17.17 -8.31 4.02
C ASN A 147 16.86 -6.81 3.90
N SER A 148 15.96 -6.45 2.98
CA SER A 148 15.50 -5.06 2.78
C SER A 148 14.65 -4.57 3.95
N PHE A 149 13.80 -5.43 4.52
CA PHE A 149 12.95 -5.10 5.66
C PHE A 149 13.79 -4.69 6.87
N GLU A 150 14.89 -5.39 7.13
CA GLU A 150 15.80 -5.14 8.24
C GLU A 150 16.37 -3.70 8.23
N ILE A 151 16.66 -3.16 7.04
CA ILE A 151 17.07 -1.75 6.86
C ILE A 151 16.00 -0.82 7.41
N SER A 152 14.74 -1.02 6.99
CA SER A 152 13.61 -0.19 7.41
C SER A 152 13.28 -0.36 8.90
N TYR A 153 13.45 -1.59 9.42
CA TYR A 153 13.22 -1.92 10.82
C TYR A 153 14.23 -1.19 11.72
N ARG A 154 15.53 -1.25 11.40
CA ARG A 154 16.59 -0.55 12.13
C ARG A 154 16.36 0.96 12.16
N HIS A 155 15.97 1.56 11.03
CA HIS A 155 15.64 2.99 10.96
C HIS A 155 14.46 3.37 11.87
N LYS A 156 13.39 2.57 11.83
CA LYS A 156 12.20 2.78 12.67
C LYS A 156 12.54 2.64 14.17
N LYS A 157 13.33 1.63 14.54
CA LYS A 157 13.81 1.43 15.90
C LYS A 157 14.64 2.62 16.40
N LYS A 158 15.56 3.15 15.59
CA LYS A 158 16.35 4.36 15.92
C LYS A 158 15.48 5.59 16.18
N LYS A 159 14.36 5.74 15.47
CA LYS A 159 13.41 6.83 15.64
C LYS A 159 12.37 6.59 16.76
N GLY A 160 12.50 5.51 17.53
CA GLY A 160 11.57 5.21 18.62
C GLY A 160 10.17 4.78 18.15
N PHE A 161 10.02 4.33 16.90
CA PHE A 161 8.79 3.67 16.47
C PHE A 161 8.76 2.27 17.11
N ILE A 162 7.89 2.08 18.10
CA ILE A 162 7.66 0.79 18.75
C ILE A 162 6.60 0.04 17.94
N PHE A 163 6.92 -1.17 17.48
CA PHE A 163 6.02 -2.09 16.78
C PHE A 163 5.08 -2.80 17.76
#